data_AF-A0A8S3TIP1-F1
#
_entry.id   AF-A0A8S3TIP1-F1
#
_cell.length_a   1.000
_cell.length_b   1.000
_cell.length_c   1.000
_cell.angle_alpha   90.00
_cell.angle_beta   90.00
_cell.angle_gamma   90.00
#
_symmetry.space_group_name_H-M   'P 1'
#
loop_
_entity.id
_entity.type
_entity.pdbx_description
1 polymer ?
#
loop_
_entity_poly.entity_id
_entity_poly.type
_entity_poly.pdbx_seq_one_letter_code
_entity_poly.pdbx_strand_id
1 'polypeptide(L)'
;MKDTKIGKDEFETIWREIQSDKEPTNHQKLYKEFKVFVVLVGEISTDNNRLFLTTYDKGRTDYINAVQAPASYTKFVGYLTTQLPLPDTKIDFWTMIRDHNSSTVVMFISEQTEAEFVYATSEDTFSCGTFTIKTRKREKVEFDILSCTIVFSRKDEKSREIVIYCAVCSGYPKPSVLCKLVNMISTRVSMSHDAVTVVSSDGAKNCGLFCTFANAVSSITIDDNAHIFQLARLLQLRRPEYFADFVSVK
;
A
#
# COMPACT_ATOMS: atom_id res chain seq x y z
N MET A 1 10.84 18.57 -22.46
CA MET A 1 10.79 17.55 -21.40
C MET A 1 11.04 18.29 -20.09
N LYS A 2 10.06 18.40 -19.19
CA LYS A 2 10.31 19.04 -17.88
C LYS A 2 11.20 18.11 -17.06
N ASP A 3 12.15 18.65 -16.32
CA ASP A 3 13.01 17.87 -15.44
C ASP A 3 12.13 17.19 -14.37
N THR A 4 12.22 15.86 -14.29
CA THR A 4 11.39 15.03 -13.38
C THR A 4 12.20 14.51 -12.19
N LYS A 5 13.41 15.05 -12.01
CA LYS A 5 14.33 14.68 -10.95
C LYS A 5 14.12 15.62 -9.77
N ILE A 6 13.83 15.05 -8.61
CA ILE A 6 13.75 15.78 -7.35
C ILE A 6 14.98 15.42 -6.53
N GLY A 7 15.72 16.44 -6.08
CA GLY A 7 16.87 16.28 -5.19
C GLY A 7 16.46 16.20 -3.72
N LYS A 8 17.35 15.71 -2.86
CA LYS A 8 17.09 15.59 -1.42
C LYS A 8 16.70 16.88 -0.72
N ASP A 9 17.41 17.97 -0.95
CA ASP A 9 17.11 19.26 -0.28
C ASP A 9 15.72 19.80 -0.67
N GLU A 10 15.37 19.64 -1.94
CA GLU A 10 14.05 20.00 -2.46
C GLU A 10 12.97 19.13 -1.84
N PHE A 11 13.19 17.81 -1.78
CA PHE A 11 12.26 16.89 -1.13
C PHE A 11 12.10 17.15 0.36
N GLU A 12 13.19 17.36 1.11
CA GLU A 12 13.16 17.65 2.54
C GLU A 12 12.38 18.92 2.85
N THR A 13 12.53 19.94 2.01
CA THR A 13 11.76 21.19 2.13
C THR A 13 10.27 20.91 1.95
N ILE A 14 9.91 20.25 0.85
CA ILE A 14 8.54 19.86 0.52
C ILE A 14 7.96 18.95 1.62
N TRP A 15 8.76 18.02 2.14
CA TRP A 15 8.37 17.05 3.16
C TRP A 15 8.06 17.73 4.49
N ARG A 16 8.90 18.67 4.94
CA ARG A 16 8.67 19.46 6.16
C ARG A 16 7.44 20.34 6.02
N GLU A 17 7.24 20.93 4.84
CA GLU A 17 6.02 21.68 4.54
C GLU A 17 4.80 20.77 4.70
N ILE A 18 4.72 19.61 4.04
CA ILE A 18 3.59 18.68 4.18
C ILE A 18 3.31 18.28 5.63
N GLN A 19 4.36 18.01 6.42
CA GLN A 19 4.21 17.60 7.82
C GLN A 19 3.66 18.71 8.72
N SER A 20 3.93 19.97 8.38
CA SER A 20 3.53 21.15 9.17
C SER A 20 2.25 21.82 8.66
N ASP A 21 1.84 21.52 7.43
CA ASP A 21 0.77 22.22 6.74
C ASP A 21 -0.62 21.78 7.20
N LYS A 22 -1.39 22.74 7.74
CA LYS A 22 -2.83 22.60 7.99
C LYS A 22 -3.67 23.10 6.81
N GLU A 23 -3.05 23.68 5.77
CA GLU A 23 -3.71 24.26 4.60
C GLU A 23 -3.39 23.50 3.29
N PRO A 24 -4.28 23.58 2.27
CA PRO A 24 -4.23 22.70 1.09
C PRO A 24 -3.20 23.07 0.00
N THR A 25 -2.44 24.16 0.13
CA THR A 25 -1.62 24.72 -0.97
C THR A 25 -0.35 23.92 -1.27
N ASN A 26 0.38 23.41 -0.27
CA ASN A 26 1.58 22.60 -0.53
C ASN A 26 1.21 21.17 -0.99
N HIS A 27 0.09 20.66 -0.50
CA HIS A 27 -0.51 19.40 -0.96
C HIS A 27 -0.82 19.45 -2.47
N GLN A 28 -1.25 20.60 -2.98
CA GLN A 28 -1.52 20.80 -4.41
C GLN A 28 -0.25 20.75 -5.27
N LYS A 29 0.93 21.11 -4.75
CA LYS A 29 2.19 21.11 -5.53
C LYS A 29 2.65 19.69 -5.83
N LEU A 30 2.75 18.81 -4.83
CA LEU A 30 3.04 17.39 -5.08
C LEU A 30 1.94 16.75 -5.90
N TYR A 31 0.67 16.98 -5.57
CA TYR A 31 -0.43 16.40 -6.32
C TYR A 31 -0.39 16.83 -7.79
N LYS A 32 -0.01 18.08 -8.09
CA LYS A 32 0.17 18.59 -9.44
C LYS A 32 1.38 17.95 -10.14
N GLU A 33 2.50 17.78 -9.46
CA GLU A 33 3.67 17.09 -10.00
C GLU A 33 3.34 15.62 -10.29
N PHE A 34 2.83 14.86 -9.31
CA PHE A 34 2.36 13.50 -9.49
C PHE A 34 1.32 13.40 -10.62
N LYS A 35 0.30 14.27 -10.65
CA LYS A 35 -0.73 14.26 -11.69
C LYS A 35 -0.18 14.55 -13.09
N VAL A 36 0.72 15.53 -13.24
CA VAL A 36 1.32 15.88 -14.54
C VAL A 36 2.20 14.76 -15.08
N PHE A 37 2.90 14.03 -14.20
CA PHE A 37 3.77 12.93 -14.63
C PHE A 37 3.01 11.69 -15.09
N VAL A 38 1.85 11.44 -14.50
CA VAL A 38 1.08 10.23 -14.81
C VAL A 38 0.40 10.31 -16.19
N VAL A 39 0.11 11.53 -16.70
CA VAL A 39 -0.46 11.75 -18.05
C VAL A 39 0.45 11.23 -19.17
N LEU A 40 1.75 11.05 -18.94
CA LEU A 40 2.75 10.78 -19.99
C LEU A 40 3.02 9.30 -20.30
N VAL A 41 2.44 8.34 -19.56
CA VAL A 41 2.84 6.93 -19.64
C VAL A 41 1.64 6.05 -20.00
N GLY A 42 1.54 5.66 -21.27
CA GLY A 42 0.48 4.82 -21.81
C GLY A 42 0.81 3.31 -21.84
N GLU A 43 -0.23 2.51 -21.60
CA GLU A 43 -0.50 1.06 -21.78
C GLU A 43 0.66 0.06 -21.98
N ILE A 44 0.76 -0.92 -21.07
CA ILE A 44 1.61 -2.15 -21.18
C ILE A 44 0.80 -3.35 -20.62
N SER A 45 1.12 -4.62 -20.92
CA SER A 45 0.31 -5.83 -20.59
C SER A 45 0.65 -6.52 -19.25
N THR A 46 -0.33 -7.17 -18.61
CA THR A 46 -0.42 -7.44 -17.14
C THR A 46 -0.03 -8.83 -16.58
N ASP A 47 0.17 -9.89 -17.36
CA ASP A 47 0.11 -11.24 -16.77
C ASP A 47 1.38 -11.75 -16.04
N ASN A 48 2.54 -11.11 -16.24
CA ASN A 48 3.82 -11.66 -15.75
C ASN A 48 4.16 -11.34 -14.28
N ASN A 49 3.37 -10.51 -13.59
CA ASN A 49 3.71 -9.98 -12.26
C ASN A 49 2.70 -10.31 -11.16
N ARG A 50 1.75 -11.21 -11.46
CA ARG A 50 0.74 -11.65 -10.50
C ARG A 50 1.36 -12.45 -9.36
N LEU A 51 0.78 -12.30 -8.18
CA LEU A 51 1.09 -13.16 -7.04
C LEU A 51 0.31 -14.48 -7.17
N PHE A 52 0.95 -15.55 -6.70
CA PHE A 52 0.37 -16.89 -6.67
C PHE A 52 0.18 -17.32 -5.22
N LEU A 53 -0.94 -18.00 -4.97
CA LEU A 53 -1.21 -18.67 -3.70
C LEU A 53 -0.61 -20.07 -3.72
N THR A 54 0.19 -20.40 -2.72
CA THR A 54 0.91 -21.69 -2.61
C THR A 54 0.24 -22.66 -1.67
N THR A 55 -0.57 -22.18 -0.74
CA THR A 55 -1.25 -23.01 0.28
C THR A 55 -2.74 -22.71 0.31
N TYR A 56 -3.39 -22.95 -0.82
CA TYR A 56 -4.83 -22.82 -1.02
C TYR A 56 -5.60 -24.01 -0.39
N ASP A 57 -6.74 -23.71 0.23
CA ASP A 57 -7.63 -24.74 0.80
C ASP A 57 -8.35 -25.53 -0.31
N LYS A 58 -8.88 -26.72 0.02
CA LYS A 58 -9.58 -27.59 -0.94
C LYS A 58 -10.70 -26.83 -1.66
N GLY A 59 -10.70 -26.89 -3.00
CA GLY A 59 -11.70 -26.23 -3.84
C GLY A 59 -11.36 -24.78 -4.22
N ARG A 60 -10.16 -24.31 -3.92
CA ARG A 60 -9.65 -22.99 -4.32
C ARG A 60 -8.53 -23.11 -5.34
N THR A 61 -8.20 -22.01 -6.00
CA THR A 61 -7.15 -21.93 -7.03
C THR A 61 -5.92 -21.20 -6.50
N ASP A 62 -4.86 -21.13 -7.31
CA ASP A 62 -3.67 -20.33 -7.03
C ASP A 62 -3.88 -18.82 -7.26
N TYR A 63 -5.07 -18.42 -7.73
CA TYR A 63 -5.37 -17.07 -8.19
C TYR A 63 -5.75 -16.13 -7.04
N ILE A 64 -5.17 -14.94 -7.07
CA ILE A 64 -5.62 -13.75 -6.37
C ILE A 64 -5.35 -12.52 -7.24
N ASN A 65 -6.22 -11.51 -7.19
CA ASN A 65 -5.98 -10.23 -7.88
C ASN A 65 -4.98 -9.37 -7.10
N ALA A 66 -3.71 -9.79 -7.14
CA ALA A 66 -2.62 -9.09 -6.49
C ALA A 66 -1.33 -9.14 -7.33
N VAL A 67 -0.50 -8.10 -7.18
CA VAL A 67 0.74 -7.89 -7.94
C VAL A 67 1.86 -7.55 -6.98
N GLN A 68 3.07 -8.08 -7.26
CA GLN A 68 4.27 -7.64 -6.55
C GLN A 68 4.82 -6.36 -7.18
N ALA A 69 4.78 -5.28 -6.43
CA ALA A 69 5.38 -4.01 -6.78
C ALA A 69 6.82 -3.93 -6.23
N PRO A 70 7.82 -3.57 -7.06
CA PRO A 70 9.20 -3.46 -6.63
C PRO A 70 9.38 -2.34 -5.60
N ALA A 71 10.32 -2.55 -4.68
CA ALA A 71 10.83 -1.52 -3.79
C ALA A 71 12.16 -0.96 -4.28
N SER A 72 12.40 0.32 -4.04
CA SER A 72 13.69 0.97 -4.32
C SER A 72 14.76 0.55 -3.30
N TYR A 73 14.35 0.20 -2.08
CA TYR A 73 15.24 -0.31 -1.06
C TYR A 73 15.47 -1.81 -1.21
N THR A 74 16.69 -2.20 -1.59
CA THR A 74 17.04 -3.57 -2.01
C THR A 74 16.96 -4.64 -0.92
N LYS A 75 16.97 -4.27 0.37
CA LYS A 75 16.80 -5.21 1.49
C LYS A 75 15.34 -5.46 1.86
N PHE A 76 14.41 -4.70 1.31
CA PHE A 76 12.98 -4.84 1.55
C PHE A 76 12.32 -5.62 0.41
N VAL A 77 11.56 -6.67 0.76
CA VAL A 77 10.93 -7.60 -0.20
C VAL A 77 10.00 -6.89 -1.19
N GLY A 78 9.47 -5.73 -0.80
CA GLY A 78 8.64 -4.89 -1.65
C GLY A 78 7.18 -4.85 -1.21
N TYR A 79 6.35 -4.34 -2.11
CA TYR A 79 4.94 -4.13 -1.85
C TYR A 79 4.09 -5.20 -2.54
N LEU A 80 3.06 -5.70 -1.86
CA LEU A 80 2.04 -6.56 -2.44
C LEU A 80 0.80 -5.71 -2.63
N THR A 81 0.45 -5.34 -3.86
CA THR A 81 -0.74 -4.53 -4.11
C THR A 81 -1.91 -5.44 -4.45
N THR A 82 -3.05 -5.27 -3.79
CA THR A 82 -4.25 -6.08 -4.01
C THR A 82 -5.50 -5.25 -3.89
N GLN A 83 -6.57 -5.70 -4.54
CA GLN A 83 -7.89 -5.13 -4.29
C GLN A 83 -8.40 -5.42 -2.88
N LEU A 84 -9.38 -4.64 -2.43
CA LEU A 84 -10.17 -4.98 -1.25
C LEU A 84 -10.76 -6.40 -1.45
N PRO A 85 -10.61 -7.28 -0.45
CA PRO A 85 -11.16 -8.63 -0.55
C PRO A 85 -12.67 -8.59 -0.75
N LEU A 86 -13.17 -9.49 -1.58
CA LEU A 86 -14.59 -9.75 -1.79
C LEU A 86 -15.06 -10.85 -0.82
N PRO A 87 -16.38 -11.06 -0.61
CA PRO A 87 -16.88 -12.09 0.31
C PRO A 87 -16.22 -13.46 0.10
N ASP A 88 -16.09 -13.86 -1.16
CA ASP A 88 -15.56 -15.17 -1.52
C ASP A 88 -14.04 -15.22 -1.53
N THR A 89 -13.33 -14.08 -1.53
CA THR A 89 -11.86 -14.01 -1.65
C THR A 89 -11.16 -13.56 -0.36
N LYS A 90 -11.88 -13.39 0.76
CA LYS A 90 -11.27 -13.08 2.07
C LYS A 90 -10.21 -14.09 2.48
N ILE A 91 -10.50 -15.37 2.29
CA ILE A 91 -9.57 -16.44 2.64
C ILE A 91 -8.34 -16.42 1.74
N ASP A 92 -8.49 -16.06 0.46
CA ASP A 92 -7.36 -15.90 -0.47
C ASP A 92 -6.47 -14.74 -0.04
N PHE A 93 -7.07 -13.63 0.40
CA PHE A 93 -6.33 -12.49 0.94
C PHE A 93 -5.47 -12.90 2.14
N TRP A 94 -6.05 -13.60 3.12
CA TRP A 94 -5.30 -14.06 4.29
C TRP A 94 -4.27 -15.15 3.96
N THR A 95 -4.55 -15.98 2.96
CA THR A 95 -3.60 -16.93 2.35
C THR A 95 -2.41 -16.18 1.75
N MET A 96 -2.64 -15.14 0.94
CA MET A 96 -1.58 -14.31 0.36
C MET A 96 -0.72 -13.66 1.46
N ILE A 97 -1.37 -13.09 2.48
CA ILE A 97 -0.69 -12.47 3.62
C ILE A 97 0.24 -13.48 4.30
N ARG A 98 -0.20 -14.72 4.53
CA ARG A 98 0.63 -15.80 5.07
C ARG A 98 1.79 -16.15 4.12
N ASP A 99 1.48 -16.52 2.89
CA ASP A 99 2.40 -17.11 1.91
C ASP A 99 3.55 -16.16 1.55
N HIS A 100 3.25 -14.87 1.47
CA HIS A 100 4.22 -13.82 1.14
C HIS A 100 4.78 -13.12 2.38
N ASN A 101 4.59 -13.71 3.56
CA ASN A 101 5.10 -13.24 4.85
C ASN A 101 4.88 -11.73 5.09
N SER A 102 3.67 -11.24 4.84
CA SER A 102 3.32 -9.83 5.04
C SER A 102 2.90 -9.58 6.49
N SER A 103 3.67 -8.81 7.24
CA SER A 103 3.38 -8.43 8.64
C SER A 103 2.85 -7.01 8.81
N THR A 104 2.78 -6.25 7.72
CA THR A 104 2.20 -4.90 7.68
C THR A 104 1.22 -4.78 6.51
N VAL A 105 0.04 -4.21 6.78
CA VAL A 105 -1.00 -3.96 5.77
C VAL A 105 -1.36 -2.48 5.80
N VAL A 106 -1.46 -1.86 4.63
CA VAL A 106 -1.93 -0.49 4.43
C VAL A 106 -3.20 -0.55 3.62
N MET A 107 -4.30 -0.01 4.13
CA MET A 107 -5.59 -0.02 3.46
C MET A 107 -6.06 1.41 3.19
N PHE A 108 -6.37 1.68 1.93
CA PHE A 108 -7.09 2.88 1.50
C PHE A 108 -8.54 2.52 1.25
N ILE A 109 -9.40 2.94 2.15
CA ILE A 109 -10.84 2.61 2.17
C ILE A 109 -11.68 3.87 2.02
N SER A 110 -12.89 3.74 1.50
CA SER A 110 -13.84 4.85 1.38
C SER A 110 -14.65 5.02 2.67
N GLU A 111 -14.93 3.90 3.34
CA GLU A 111 -15.72 3.87 4.58
C GLU A 111 -15.07 2.93 5.59
N GLN A 112 -15.24 3.23 6.88
CA GLN A 112 -14.65 2.42 7.95
C GLN A 112 -15.22 0.99 8.01
N THR A 113 -16.46 0.81 7.54
CA THR A 113 -17.16 -0.49 7.40
C THR A 113 -16.39 -1.48 6.51
N GLU A 114 -15.65 -1.00 5.50
CA GLU A 114 -14.85 -1.84 4.61
C GLU A 114 -13.69 -2.52 5.35
N ALA A 115 -13.11 -1.88 6.36
CA ALA A 115 -12.07 -2.50 7.19
C ALA A 115 -12.63 -3.65 8.03
N GLU A 116 -13.87 -3.51 8.53
CA GLU A 116 -14.54 -4.52 9.35
C GLU A 116 -14.85 -5.80 8.59
N PHE A 117 -14.93 -5.67 7.26
CA PHE A 117 -15.09 -6.80 6.38
C PHE A 117 -13.84 -7.68 6.30
N VAL A 118 -12.66 -7.08 6.49
CA VAL A 118 -11.35 -7.74 6.31
C VAL A 118 -10.85 -8.33 7.61
N TYR A 119 -11.00 -7.61 8.74
CA TYR A 119 -10.56 -8.04 10.06
C TYR A 119 -11.54 -7.62 11.16
N ALA A 120 -11.59 -8.39 12.26
CA ALA A 120 -12.46 -8.09 13.39
C ALA A 120 -12.16 -6.70 13.97
N THR A 121 -13.19 -5.88 14.17
CA THR A 121 -13.00 -4.53 14.71
C THR A 121 -13.22 -4.39 16.20
N SER A 122 -13.89 -5.36 16.79
CA SER A 122 -14.03 -5.60 18.23
C SER A 122 -12.93 -6.53 18.74
N GLU A 123 -12.89 -6.78 20.05
CA GLU A 123 -12.03 -7.81 20.67
C GLU A 123 -12.42 -9.24 20.29
N ASP A 124 -13.39 -9.39 19.38
CA ASP A 124 -13.87 -10.66 18.91
C ASP A 124 -12.85 -11.39 18.05
N THR A 125 -13.02 -12.71 17.99
CA THR A 125 -12.23 -13.59 17.15
C THR A 125 -12.92 -13.75 15.81
N PHE A 126 -12.30 -13.23 14.75
CA PHE A 126 -12.76 -13.43 13.38
C PHE A 126 -12.11 -14.70 12.80
N SER A 127 -12.95 -15.67 12.42
CA SER A 127 -12.49 -16.90 11.78
C SER A 127 -12.72 -16.81 10.28
N CYS A 128 -11.68 -17.07 9.48
CA CYS A 128 -11.73 -17.07 8.03
C CYS A 128 -11.08 -18.35 7.49
N GLY A 129 -11.91 -19.36 7.19
CA GLY A 129 -11.42 -20.68 6.80
C GLY A 129 -10.54 -21.31 7.88
N THR A 130 -9.29 -21.59 7.55
CA THR A 130 -8.31 -22.17 8.50
C THR A 130 -7.60 -21.13 9.36
N PHE A 131 -7.87 -19.84 9.16
CA PHE A 131 -7.23 -18.74 9.87
C PHE A 131 -8.09 -18.20 11.01
N THR A 132 -7.42 -17.86 12.10
CA THR A 132 -7.97 -17.17 13.26
C THR A 132 -7.31 -15.79 13.36
N ILE A 133 -8.14 -14.75 13.40
CA ILE A 133 -7.71 -13.36 13.42
C ILE A 133 -8.34 -12.70 14.63
N LYS A 134 -7.51 -12.26 15.57
CA LYS A 134 -7.96 -11.60 16.80
C LYS A 134 -7.36 -10.21 16.91
N THR A 135 -8.20 -9.21 17.14
CA THR A 135 -7.72 -7.85 17.37
C THR A 135 -7.14 -7.72 18.76
N ARG A 136 -5.89 -7.23 18.85
CA ARG A 136 -5.16 -7.02 20.10
C ARG A 136 -5.21 -5.56 20.54
N LYS A 137 -5.05 -4.65 19.60
CA LYS A 137 -5.01 -3.20 19.87
C LYS A 137 -5.59 -2.45 18.69
N ARG A 138 -6.36 -1.41 18.98
CA ARG A 138 -6.85 -0.45 18.00
C ARG A 138 -6.64 0.96 18.54
N GLU A 139 -6.07 1.83 17.71
CA GLU A 139 -5.84 3.23 18.08
C GLU A 139 -6.05 4.15 16.87
N LYS A 140 -6.60 5.33 17.14
CA LYS A 140 -6.65 6.40 16.16
C LYS A 140 -5.33 7.16 16.19
N VAL A 141 -4.72 7.31 15.03
CA VAL A 141 -3.49 8.05 14.78
C VAL A 141 -3.85 9.39 14.13
N GLU A 142 -2.87 10.28 14.01
CA GLU A 142 -3.00 11.53 13.26
C GLU A 142 -3.56 11.32 11.85
N PHE A 143 -4.25 12.36 11.33
CA PHE A 143 -4.85 12.38 9.99
C PHE A 143 -5.92 11.30 9.76
N ASP A 144 -6.65 10.93 10.82
CA ASP A 144 -7.73 9.93 10.80
C ASP A 144 -7.30 8.53 10.35
N ILE A 145 -6.00 8.23 10.45
CA ILE A 145 -5.48 6.89 10.23
C ILE A 145 -5.83 6.01 11.44
N LEU A 146 -6.38 4.83 11.19
CA LEU A 146 -6.62 3.82 12.22
C LEU A 146 -5.50 2.80 12.19
N SER A 147 -4.83 2.60 13.32
CA SER A 147 -3.83 1.55 13.51
C SER A 147 -4.48 0.39 14.26
N CYS A 148 -4.37 -0.82 13.72
CA CYS A 148 -4.90 -2.03 14.32
C CYS A 148 -3.82 -3.12 14.35
N THR A 149 -3.48 -3.58 15.55
CA THR A 149 -2.63 -4.76 15.74
C THR A 149 -3.51 -5.98 15.91
N ILE A 150 -3.34 -6.96 15.03
CA ILE A 150 -4.03 -8.24 15.09
C ILE A 150 -3.03 -9.37 15.39
N VAL A 151 -3.54 -10.42 16.04
CA VAL A 151 -2.87 -11.71 16.15
C VAL A 151 -3.47 -12.62 15.08
N PHE A 152 -2.62 -13.04 14.15
CA PHE A 152 -2.96 -13.93 13.05
C PHE A 152 -2.38 -15.31 13.34
N SER A 153 -3.21 -16.35 13.25
CA SER A 153 -2.76 -17.73 13.35
C SER A 153 -3.52 -18.64 12.39
N ARG A 154 -2.87 -19.74 12.02
CA ARG A 154 -3.49 -20.89 11.38
C ARG A 154 -3.39 -22.07 12.32
N LYS A 155 -4.34 -23.00 12.23
CA LYS A 155 -4.28 -24.25 13.00
C LYS A 155 -2.90 -24.90 12.83
N ASP A 156 -2.26 -25.24 13.94
CA ASP A 156 -0.93 -25.87 14.01
C ASP A 156 0.28 -25.00 13.61
N GLU A 157 0.09 -23.70 13.38
CA GLU A 157 1.18 -22.74 13.13
C GLU A 157 1.34 -21.76 14.31
N LYS A 158 2.56 -21.23 14.48
CA LYS A 158 2.81 -20.17 15.48
C LYS A 158 2.03 -18.91 15.09
N SER A 159 1.39 -18.29 16.08
CA SER A 159 0.76 -16.99 15.87
C SER A 159 1.80 -15.92 15.57
N ARG A 160 1.41 -14.94 14.75
CA ARG A 160 2.22 -13.76 14.41
C ARG A 160 1.39 -12.50 14.52
N GLU A 161 2.07 -11.40 14.79
CA GLU A 161 1.41 -10.09 14.83
C GLU A 161 1.44 -9.44 13.45
N ILE A 162 0.29 -8.92 13.04
CA ILE A 162 0.16 -8.11 11.83
C ILE A 162 -0.38 -6.75 12.24
N VAL A 163 0.23 -5.69 11.72
CA VAL A 163 -0.24 -4.32 11.94
C VAL A 163 -0.89 -3.81 10.67
N ILE A 164 -2.11 -3.30 10.82
CA ILE A 164 -2.94 -2.79 9.74
C ILE A 164 -3.13 -1.29 9.96
N TYR A 165 -2.77 -0.50 8.96
CA TYR A 165 -3.02 0.93 8.91
C TYR A 165 -4.12 1.22 7.91
N CYS A 166 -5.27 1.73 8.38
CA CYS A 166 -6.42 2.06 7.54
C CYS A 166 -6.56 3.58 7.43
N ALA A 167 -6.50 4.09 6.21
CA ALA A 167 -6.77 5.48 5.89
C ALA A 167 -8.12 5.57 5.16
N VAL A 168 -9.06 6.32 5.74
CA VAL A 168 -10.35 6.61 5.11
C VAL A 168 -10.19 7.81 4.18
N CYS A 169 -10.46 7.65 2.90
CA CYS A 169 -10.21 8.67 1.87
C CYS A 169 -11.36 8.72 0.84
N SER A 170 -11.95 9.90 0.62
CA SER A 170 -12.86 10.16 -0.50
C SER A 170 -12.08 10.45 -1.79
N GLY A 171 -11.46 9.40 -2.34
CA GLY A 171 -10.59 9.47 -3.52
C GLY A 171 -9.12 9.25 -3.18
N TYR A 172 -8.24 10.14 -3.64
CA TYR A 172 -6.81 10.03 -3.36
C TYR A 172 -6.48 10.48 -1.92
N PRO A 173 -5.59 9.75 -1.21
CA PRO A 173 -5.14 10.15 0.11
C PRO A 173 -4.40 11.49 0.05
N LYS A 174 -4.59 12.31 1.08
CA LYS A 174 -3.83 13.55 1.24
C LYS A 174 -2.33 13.25 1.42
N PRO A 175 -1.43 14.08 0.89
CA PRO A 175 0.00 13.96 1.15
C PRO A 175 0.39 13.75 2.62
N SER A 176 -0.23 14.46 3.58
CA SER A 176 0.03 14.26 5.02
C SER A 176 -0.27 12.82 5.49
N VAL A 177 -1.33 12.20 4.99
CA VAL A 177 -1.66 10.79 5.23
C VAL A 177 -0.58 9.88 4.65
N LEU A 178 -0.17 10.12 3.39
CA LEU A 178 0.90 9.35 2.74
C LEU A 178 2.23 9.45 3.51
N CYS A 179 2.61 10.65 3.93
CA CYS A 179 3.81 10.89 4.73
C CYS A 179 3.78 10.10 6.05
N LYS A 180 2.67 10.18 6.78
CA LYS A 180 2.50 9.48 8.05
C LYS A 180 2.58 7.96 7.87
N LEU A 181 1.90 7.42 6.86
CA LEU A 181 1.94 5.99 6.53
C LEU A 181 3.35 5.52 6.20
N VAL A 182 4.07 6.22 5.31
CA VAL A 182 5.46 5.88 4.95
C VAL A 182 6.35 5.86 6.19
N ASN A 183 6.26 6.86 7.08
CA ASN A 183 7.08 6.90 8.29
C ASN A 183 6.81 5.71 9.24
N MET A 184 5.52 5.37 9.45
CA MET A 184 5.16 4.22 10.27
C MET A 184 5.65 2.90 9.67
N ILE A 185 5.55 2.76 8.34
CA ILE A 185 5.99 1.56 7.62
C ILE A 185 7.52 1.45 7.64
N SER A 186 8.26 2.53 7.43
CA SER A 186 9.72 2.53 7.51
C SER A 186 10.22 2.01 8.86
N THR A 187 9.53 2.38 9.95
CA THR A 187 9.83 1.86 11.29
C THR A 187 9.63 0.33 11.36
N ARG A 188 8.56 -0.19 10.77
CA ARG A 188 8.23 -1.63 10.77
C ARG A 188 9.15 -2.44 9.85
N VAL A 189 9.39 -1.95 8.63
CA VAL A 189 10.28 -2.59 7.64
C VAL A 189 11.70 -2.70 8.18
N SER A 190 12.18 -1.71 8.94
CA SER A 190 13.50 -1.76 9.58
C SER A 190 13.63 -2.88 10.62
N MET A 191 12.52 -3.39 11.17
CA MET A 191 12.52 -4.45 12.17
C MET A 191 12.51 -5.86 11.58
N SER A 192 11.70 -6.11 10.53
CA SER A 192 11.52 -7.46 9.98
C SER A 192 11.91 -7.65 8.52
N HIS A 193 11.99 -6.57 7.72
CA HIS A 193 12.18 -6.62 6.27
C HIS A 193 11.09 -7.38 5.50
N ASP A 194 10.00 -7.76 6.18
CA ASP A 194 8.83 -8.43 5.60
C ASP A 194 8.15 -7.59 4.53
N ALA A 195 7.41 -8.24 3.63
CA ALA A 195 6.61 -7.54 2.62
C ALA A 195 5.52 -6.65 3.26
N VAL A 196 5.16 -5.57 2.58
CA VAL A 196 4.05 -4.70 2.96
C VAL A 196 2.91 -4.87 1.97
N THR A 197 1.74 -5.27 2.46
CA THR A 197 0.55 -5.35 1.61
C THR A 197 -0.13 -3.99 1.54
N VAL A 198 -0.45 -3.52 0.34
CA VAL A 198 -1.16 -2.28 0.07
C VAL A 198 -2.49 -2.63 -0.58
N VAL A 199 -3.58 -2.14 -0.01
CA VAL A 199 -4.94 -2.47 -0.40
C VAL A 199 -5.69 -1.20 -0.78
N SER A 200 -6.34 -1.22 -1.93
CA SER A 200 -7.33 -0.22 -2.34
C SER A 200 -8.55 -0.91 -2.92
N SER A 201 -9.66 -0.20 -3.13
CA SER A 201 -10.88 -0.77 -3.72
C SER A 201 -10.63 -1.56 -5.01
N ASP A 202 -9.74 -1.08 -5.87
CA ASP A 202 -9.37 -1.67 -7.17
C ASP A 202 -8.00 -2.38 -7.18
N GLY A 203 -7.25 -2.31 -6.08
CA GLY A 203 -5.86 -2.76 -5.99
C GLY A 203 -4.90 -2.02 -6.90
N ALA A 204 -5.33 -0.88 -7.44
CA ALA A 204 -4.65 -0.14 -8.47
C ALA A 204 -4.38 1.31 -8.04
N LYS A 205 -5.33 2.24 -8.16
CA LYS A 205 -5.05 3.70 -8.10
C LYS A 205 -4.32 4.15 -6.84
N ASN A 206 -4.91 3.91 -5.66
CA ASN A 206 -4.30 4.32 -4.39
C ASN A 206 -3.08 3.46 -4.03
N CYS A 207 -3.06 2.20 -4.48
CA CYS A 207 -1.88 1.33 -4.34
C CYS A 207 -0.68 1.87 -5.13
N GLY A 208 -0.87 2.22 -6.40
CA GLY A 208 0.15 2.75 -7.29
C GLY A 208 0.68 4.10 -6.83
N LEU A 209 -0.22 5.01 -6.42
CA LEU A 209 0.16 6.29 -5.83
C LEU A 209 1.02 6.09 -4.58
N PHE A 210 0.57 5.27 -3.63
CA PHE A 210 1.30 5.00 -2.40
C PHE A 210 2.66 4.35 -2.68
N CYS A 211 2.73 3.32 -3.52
CA CYS A 211 3.99 2.63 -3.83
C CYS A 211 4.98 3.56 -4.53
N THR A 212 4.51 4.44 -5.43
CA THR A 212 5.37 5.44 -6.09
C THR A 212 5.91 6.43 -5.08
N PHE A 213 5.04 6.94 -4.21
CA PHE A 213 5.41 7.90 -3.18
C PHE A 213 6.42 7.29 -2.20
N ALA A 214 6.15 6.09 -1.67
CA ALA A 214 7.03 5.40 -0.74
C ALA A 214 8.40 5.09 -1.37
N ASN A 215 8.41 4.64 -2.63
CA ASN A 215 9.65 4.43 -3.38
C ASN A 215 10.44 5.72 -3.63
N ALA A 216 9.76 6.84 -3.89
CA ALA A 216 10.41 8.13 -4.04
C ALA A 216 11.09 8.55 -2.73
N VAL A 217 10.39 8.44 -1.60
CA VAL A 217 10.94 8.73 -0.27
C VAL A 217 12.17 7.85 0.00
N SER A 218 12.09 6.55 -0.26
CA SER A 218 13.23 5.64 -0.11
C SER A 218 14.39 5.98 -1.03
N SER A 219 14.13 6.26 -2.32
CA SER A 219 15.17 6.62 -3.29
C SER A 219 15.90 7.89 -2.87
N ILE A 220 15.16 8.92 -2.42
CA ILE A 220 15.78 10.15 -1.92
C ILE A 220 16.59 9.91 -0.65
N THR A 221 16.12 9.02 0.24
CA THR A 221 16.84 8.68 1.46
C THR A 221 18.15 7.93 1.18
N ILE A 222 18.17 7.11 0.12
CA ILE A 222 19.30 6.22 -0.21
C ILE A 222 20.28 6.88 -1.20
N ASP A 223 19.75 7.49 -2.26
CA ASP A 223 20.50 7.97 -3.44
C ASP A 223 20.54 9.52 -3.53
N ASP A 224 20.02 10.23 -2.53
CA ASP A 224 19.87 11.70 -2.49
C ASP A 224 19.09 12.29 -3.70
N ASN A 225 18.39 11.44 -4.46
CA ASN A 225 17.55 11.84 -5.58
C ASN A 225 16.44 10.81 -5.84
N ALA A 226 15.36 11.26 -6.49
CA ALA A 226 14.36 10.35 -7.06
C ALA A 226 13.95 10.77 -8.46
N HIS A 227 13.76 9.77 -9.31
CA HIS A 227 13.19 9.92 -10.64
C HIS A 227 11.74 9.43 -10.64
N ILE A 228 10.81 10.31 -10.25
CA ILE A 228 9.39 9.96 -10.04
C ILE A 228 8.77 9.31 -11.27
N PHE A 229 9.08 9.83 -12.46
CA PHE A 229 8.62 9.27 -13.73
C PHE A 229 9.08 7.82 -13.93
N GLN A 230 10.34 7.54 -13.64
CA GLN A 230 10.90 6.20 -13.78
C GLN A 230 10.26 5.24 -12.78
N LEU A 231 10.05 5.67 -11.54
CA LEU A 231 9.38 4.88 -10.50
C LEU A 231 7.93 4.55 -10.90
N ALA A 232 7.17 5.55 -11.36
CA ALA A 232 5.81 5.35 -11.84
C ALA A 232 5.77 4.38 -13.03
N ARG A 233 6.67 4.54 -14.00
CA ARG A 233 6.75 3.65 -15.17
C ARG A 233 7.11 2.21 -14.78
N LEU A 234 8.03 2.02 -13.85
CA LEU A 234 8.38 0.69 -13.34
C LEU A 234 7.20 0.01 -12.65
N LEU A 235 6.38 0.76 -11.93
CA LEU A 235 5.15 0.24 -11.32
C LEU A 235 4.08 -0.05 -12.39
N GLN A 236 3.91 0.84 -13.38
CA GLN A 236 2.95 0.64 -14.46
C GLN A 236 3.26 -0.60 -15.31
N LEU A 237 4.55 -0.93 -15.49
CA LEU A 237 4.99 -2.18 -16.10
C LEU A 237 4.53 -3.43 -15.32
N ARG A 238 4.25 -3.28 -14.02
CA ARG A 238 3.73 -4.37 -13.17
C ARG A 238 2.21 -4.43 -13.22
N ARG A 239 1.55 -3.27 -13.14
CA ARG A 239 0.08 -3.12 -13.18
C ARG A 239 -0.27 -1.78 -13.85
N PRO A 240 -0.69 -1.78 -15.13
CA PRO A 240 -1.05 -0.59 -15.90
C PRO A 240 -2.17 0.23 -15.26
N GLU A 241 -3.09 -0.43 -14.57
CA GLU A 241 -4.25 0.17 -13.93
C GLU A 241 -3.87 1.12 -12.79
N TYR A 242 -2.66 1.02 -12.23
CA TYR A 242 -2.16 1.94 -11.19
C TYR A 242 -2.39 3.42 -11.54
N PHE A 243 -2.40 3.73 -12.83
CA PHE A 243 -2.37 5.08 -13.35
C PHE A 243 -3.45 5.39 -14.39
N ALA A 244 -4.43 4.50 -14.57
CA ALA A 244 -5.43 4.59 -15.64
C ALA A 244 -6.24 5.90 -15.64
N ASP A 245 -6.66 6.40 -14.47
CA ASP A 245 -7.49 7.62 -14.37
C ASP A 245 -6.73 8.90 -14.73
N PHE A 246 -5.41 8.91 -14.51
CA PHE A 246 -4.61 10.11 -14.72
C PHE A 246 -4.34 10.39 -16.21
N VAL A 247 -4.57 9.40 -17.09
CA VAL A 247 -4.50 9.56 -18.55
C VAL A 247 -5.76 10.23 -19.11
N SER A 248 -6.85 10.28 -18.33
CA SER A 248 -8.19 10.66 -18.84
C SER A 248 -8.57 12.15 -18.69
N VAL A 249 -7.69 13.01 -18.17
CA VAL A 249 -7.96 14.45 -18.11
C VAL A 249 -7.46 15.13 -19.38
N LYS A 250 -8.32 15.21 -20.40
CA LYS A 250 -8.15 16.05 -21.59
C LYS A 250 -8.24 17.54 -21.24
#